data_AF-A0A535UFP5-F1
#
_entry.id   AF-A0A535UFP5-F1
#
_cell.length_a   1.000
_cell.length_b   1.000
_cell.length_c   1.000
_cell.angle_alpha   90.00
_cell.angle_beta   90.00
_cell.angle_gamma   90.00
#
_symmetry.space_group_name_H-M   'P 1'
#
loop_
_entity.id
_entity.type
_entity.pdbx_description
1 polymer ?
#
loop_
_entity_poly.entity_id
_entity_poly.type
_entity_poly.pdbx_seq_one_letter_code
_entity_poly.pdbx_strand_id
1 'polypeptide(L)'
;MQTMPPAAEPGSRVAPRRPALTRLHSLARHRLTQAALALAAAVVLWRLAGTGITGWAVGLGMDEQRGALVASLLVVLGASGAVTAFGGRAGPARSGALLGLVAVEVAPFLASAARSGSTAGLATTTVPLGWVGQPLGMLLLGWVAVTAGAALGGLLRTDLLGLRARLRHDRRGWAPLLAGVALVALVALPAATTALQDGSLSALYGYGTSPSEPHPTAGHPRPGVVAVMKGARHAPAGHLDRIRVGGRDVDVYLPNGYGTQLSTDYPVVYFLHGYPSTETQWLSGAQLPGVLDQLIATRVVPPLIAVLPDGNGQHTPDAEWGDTAHGDRVETWLVDSVVPAIDSGYRTLGASHRGICGLSAGGFGAVNIAVHRPDLFSWAASYSGYFGARRDVFKGLSGPANSPALTVTHVPPVLRMPLYLGVGTGDGHYLDNNEQFATELRRLGWNDVSFDVVPGGHGWAAWRLEMVNSLEWLGTLWPAPAEHPTAGPPIDQVN
;
A
#
# COMPACT_ATOMS: atom_id res chain seq x y z
N MET A 1 -69.62 74.48 23.42
CA MET A 1 -68.62 73.88 24.35
C MET A 1 -69.31 72.67 24.98
N GLN A 2 -68.91 71.42 24.84
CA GLN A 2 -67.67 70.80 24.37
C GLN A 2 -68.04 69.52 23.59
N THR A 3 -67.34 69.28 22.49
CA THR A 3 -67.38 68.07 21.68
C THR A 3 -66.66 66.92 22.39
N MET A 4 -67.33 65.79 22.61
CA MET A 4 -66.66 64.55 23.04
C MET A 4 -65.89 63.92 21.86
N PRO A 5 -64.65 63.46 22.05
CA PRO A 5 -63.88 62.77 21.01
C PRO A 5 -64.31 61.28 20.90
N PRO A 6 -64.11 60.65 19.72
CA PRO A 6 -64.52 59.26 19.47
C PRO A 6 -63.54 58.24 20.10
N ALA A 7 -64.07 57.05 20.32
CA ALA A 7 -63.40 55.90 20.91
C ALA A 7 -62.12 55.49 20.13
N ALA A 8 -61.05 55.20 20.88
CA ALA A 8 -59.79 54.70 20.35
C ALA A 8 -59.89 53.21 20.01
N GLU A 9 -59.45 52.83 18.80
CA GLU A 9 -59.26 51.44 18.37
C GLU A 9 -58.24 50.70 19.25
N PRO A 10 -58.38 49.37 19.43
CA PRO A 10 -57.37 48.56 20.10
C PRO A 10 -56.13 48.43 19.21
N GLY A 11 -55.09 49.19 19.54
CA GLY A 11 -53.80 49.14 18.88
C GLY A 11 -53.18 47.73 18.90
N SER A 12 -52.89 47.21 17.71
CA SER A 12 -52.06 46.04 17.46
C SER A 12 -50.65 46.26 18.05
N ARG A 13 -50.37 45.78 19.26
CA ARG A 13 -48.99 45.74 19.78
C ARG A 13 -48.24 44.54 19.20
N VAL A 14 -47.45 44.88 18.20
CA VAL A 14 -46.37 44.11 17.58
C VAL A 14 -45.53 43.37 18.63
N ALA A 15 -45.42 42.05 18.47
CA ALA A 15 -44.54 41.20 19.28
C ALA A 15 -43.08 41.72 19.20
N PRO A 16 -42.32 41.74 20.31
CA PRO A 16 -40.96 42.28 20.30
C PRO A 16 -40.08 41.49 19.32
N ARG A 17 -39.52 42.18 18.32
CA ARG A 17 -38.50 41.62 17.43
C ARG A 17 -37.30 41.22 18.29
N ARG A 18 -37.11 39.91 18.51
CA ARG A 18 -35.88 39.37 19.12
C ARG A 18 -34.65 40.00 18.44
N PRO A 19 -33.67 40.55 19.18
CA PRO A 19 -32.56 41.28 18.60
C PRO A 19 -31.76 40.38 17.66
N ALA A 20 -31.37 40.88 16.48
CA ALA A 20 -30.71 40.12 15.41
C ALA A 20 -29.54 39.25 15.89
N LEU A 21 -28.80 39.71 16.91
CA LEU A 21 -27.72 38.99 17.59
C LEU A 21 -28.17 37.66 18.22
N THR A 22 -29.37 37.56 18.80
CA THR A 22 -29.88 36.29 19.37
C THR A 22 -30.25 35.28 18.28
N ARG A 23 -30.75 35.73 17.13
CA ARG A 23 -31.00 34.85 15.97
C ARG A 23 -29.70 34.34 15.37
N LEU A 24 -28.70 35.20 15.20
CA LEU A 24 -27.36 34.82 14.72
C LEU A 24 -26.70 33.78 15.64
N HIS A 25 -26.73 34.00 16.96
CA HIS A 25 -26.23 33.02 17.94
C HIS A 25 -26.97 31.68 17.87
N SER A 26 -28.30 31.67 17.74
CA SER A 26 -29.08 30.44 17.64
C SER A 26 -28.80 29.65 16.35
N LEU A 27 -28.60 30.34 15.22
CA LEU A 27 -28.26 29.74 13.94
C LEU A 27 -26.84 29.18 13.94
N ALA A 28 -25.88 29.92 14.51
CA ALA A 28 -24.51 29.46 14.67
C ALA A 28 -24.45 28.21 15.56
N ARG A 29 -25.15 28.23 16.72
CA ARG A 29 -25.24 27.09 17.62
C ARG A 29 -25.82 25.85 16.94
N HIS A 30 -26.90 26.00 16.18
CA HIS A 30 -27.52 24.87 15.47
C HIS A 30 -26.61 24.30 14.36
N ARG A 31 -25.87 25.16 13.65
CA ARG A 31 -24.86 24.71 12.66
C ARG A 31 -23.72 23.95 13.34
N LEU A 32 -23.20 24.45 14.46
CA LEU A 32 -22.15 23.79 15.22
C LEU A 32 -22.60 22.42 15.75
N THR A 33 -23.83 22.31 16.27
CA THR A 33 -24.37 21.02 16.73
C THR A 33 -24.43 20.00 15.59
N GLN A 34 -24.87 20.39 14.39
CA GLN A 34 -24.94 19.49 13.24
C GLN A 34 -23.55 19.04 12.77
N ALA A 35 -22.56 19.94 12.77
CA ALA A 35 -21.18 19.58 12.48
C ALA A 35 -20.61 18.62 13.53
N ALA A 36 -20.85 18.88 14.82
CA ALA A 36 -20.42 18.01 15.91
C ALA A 36 -21.05 16.61 15.81
N LEU A 37 -22.33 16.52 15.44
CA LEU A 37 -23.02 15.25 15.22
C LEU A 37 -22.42 14.46 14.05
N ALA A 38 -22.09 15.12 12.93
CA ALA A 38 -21.49 14.45 11.77
C ALA A 38 -20.06 13.97 12.08
N LEU A 39 -19.29 14.75 12.83
CA LEU A 39 -17.98 14.33 13.34
C LEU A 39 -18.12 13.09 14.25
N ALA A 40 -19.02 13.15 15.24
CA ALA A 40 -19.26 12.04 16.16
C ALA A 40 -19.73 10.78 15.42
N ALA A 41 -20.63 10.93 14.46
CA ALA A 41 -21.09 9.84 13.62
C ALA A 41 -19.95 9.20 12.83
N ALA A 42 -19.07 9.98 12.21
CA ALA A 42 -17.91 9.47 11.50
C ALA A 42 -16.97 8.67 12.43
N VAL A 43 -16.64 9.20 13.61
CA VAL A 43 -15.77 8.51 14.58
C VAL A 43 -16.41 7.22 15.10
N VAL A 44 -17.72 7.23 15.39
CA VAL A 44 -18.43 6.03 15.86
C VAL A 44 -18.51 4.97 14.76
N LEU A 45 -18.90 5.36 13.54
CA LEU A 45 -18.96 4.44 12.40
C LEU A 45 -17.59 3.83 12.07
N TRP A 46 -16.52 4.63 12.16
CA TRP A 46 -15.15 4.14 12.00
C TRP A 46 -14.81 3.07 13.04
N ARG A 47 -15.14 3.29 14.31
CA ARG A 47 -14.88 2.30 15.37
C ARG A 47 -15.68 1.01 15.20
N LEU A 48 -16.88 1.09 14.65
CA LEU A 48 -17.76 -0.07 14.48
C LEU A 48 -17.47 -0.88 13.22
N ALA A 49 -17.11 -0.21 12.12
CA ALA A 49 -17.03 -0.84 10.80
C ALA A 49 -15.74 -0.54 10.04
N GLY A 50 -14.93 0.43 10.47
CA GLY A 50 -13.73 0.87 9.74
C GLY A 50 -12.77 -0.27 9.45
N THR A 51 -12.38 -1.03 10.48
CA THR A 51 -11.48 -2.19 10.34
C THR A 51 -12.06 -3.28 9.44
N GLY A 52 -13.36 -3.56 9.56
CA GLY A 52 -14.03 -4.56 8.71
C GLY A 52 -14.07 -4.15 7.23
N ILE A 53 -14.33 -2.87 6.95
CA ILE A 53 -14.32 -2.34 5.57
C ILE A 53 -12.90 -2.28 5.03
N THR A 54 -11.90 -1.91 5.85
CA THR A 54 -10.48 -1.97 5.47
C THR A 54 -10.09 -3.41 5.12
N GLY A 55 -10.43 -4.38 5.96
CA GLY A 55 -10.15 -5.80 5.70
C GLY A 55 -10.86 -6.32 4.44
N TRP A 56 -12.09 -5.87 4.18
CA TRP A 56 -12.77 -6.17 2.91
C TRP A 56 -12.02 -5.59 1.71
N ALA A 57 -11.57 -4.34 1.78
CA ALA A 57 -10.80 -3.70 0.71
C ALA A 57 -9.44 -4.40 0.50
N VAL A 58 -8.76 -4.80 1.59
CA VAL A 58 -7.55 -5.63 1.53
C VAL A 58 -7.83 -6.99 0.91
N GLY A 59 -8.98 -7.61 1.19
CA GLY A 59 -9.43 -8.83 0.53
C GLY A 59 -9.70 -8.68 -0.98
N LEU A 60 -9.88 -7.44 -1.46
CA LEU A 60 -9.90 -7.12 -2.89
C LEU A 60 -8.51 -6.85 -3.47
N GLY A 61 -7.46 -7.07 -2.67
CA GLY A 61 -6.05 -6.91 -3.02
C GLY A 61 -5.45 -5.54 -2.68
N MET A 62 -6.22 -4.60 -2.14
CA MET A 62 -5.65 -3.29 -1.77
C MET A 62 -4.62 -3.44 -0.63
N ASP A 63 -3.56 -2.62 -0.63
CA ASP A 63 -2.76 -2.48 0.59
C ASP A 63 -3.58 -1.82 1.71
N GLU A 64 -3.15 -2.03 2.96
CA GLU A 64 -3.85 -1.57 4.16
C GLU A 64 -4.12 -0.06 4.15
N GLN A 65 -3.20 0.76 3.64
CA GLN A 65 -3.36 2.22 3.61
C GLN A 65 -4.43 2.62 2.60
N ARG A 66 -4.44 2.00 1.42
CA ARG A 66 -5.52 2.19 0.43
C ARG A 66 -6.87 1.72 0.98
N GLY A 67 -6.89 0.57 1.63
CA GLY A 67 -8.09 0.01 2.24
C GLY A 67 -8.67 0.94 3.32
N ALA A 68 -7.81 1.50 4.18
CA ALA A 68 -8.19 2.45 5.23
C ALA A 68 -8.75 3.76 4.66
N LEU A 69 -8.13 4.30 3.61
CA LEU A 69 -8.66 5.48 2.93
C LEU A 69 -10.04 5.21 2.32
N VAL A 70 -10.22 4.09 1.61
CA VAL A 70 -11.54 3.73 1.05
C VAL A 70 -12.58 3.57 2.16
N ALA A 71 -12.23 2.87 3.23
CA ALA A 71 -13.10 2.69 4.39
C ALA A 71 -13.50 4.03 5.03
N SER A 72 -12.55 4.94 5.21
CA SER A 72 -12.81 6.24 5.83
C SER A 72 -13.66 7.14 4.92
N LEU A 73 -13.45 7.11 3.60
CA LEU A 73 -14.30 7.80 2.63
C LEU A 73 -15.76 7.31 2.66
N LEU A 74 -15.97 5.98 2.74
CA LEU A 74 -17.31 5.40 2.88
C LEU A 74 -17.96 5.79 4.22
N VAL A 75 -17.18 5.79 5.30
CA VAL A 75 -17.64 6.21 6.64
C VAL A 75 -18.09 7.67 6.65
N VAL A 76 -17.30 8.60 6.08
CA VAL A 76 -17.66 10.02 6.09
C VAL A 76 -18.77 10.36 5.10
N LEU A 77 -18.89 9.61 4.01
CA LEU A 77 -20.06 9.64 3.13
C LEU A 77 -21.32 9.27 3.92
N GLY A 78 -21.29 8.14 4.64
CA GLY A 78 -22.39 7.68 5.49
C GLY A 78 -22.75 8.67 6.61
N ALA A 79 -21.75 9.20 7.31
CA ALA A 79 -21.94 10.19 8.37
C ALA A 79 -22.59 11.48 7.86
N SER A 80 -22.11 12.02 6.73
CA SER A 80 -22.67 13.23 6.13
C SER A 80 -24.11 13.01 5.63
N GLY A 81 -24.37 11.84 5.04
CA GLY A 81 -25.69 11.44 4.58
C GLY A 81 -26.69 11.27 5.72
N ALA A 82 -26.32 10.55 6.78
CA ALA A 82 -27.17 10.32 7.94
C ALA A 82 -27.60 11.64 8.60
N VAL A 83 -26.64 12.53 8.89
CA VAL A 83 -26.97 13.82 9.52
C VAL A 83 -27.87 14.68 8.63
N THR A 84 -27.65 14.65 7.31
CA THR A 84 -28.51 15.38 6.37
C THR A 84 -29.92 14.77 6.28
N ALA A 85 -30.03 13.45 6.31
CA ALA A 85 -31.30 12.72 6.28
C ALA A 85 -32.17 13.03 7.51
N PHE A 86 -31.57 13.05 8.71
CA PHE A 86 -32.25 13.30 9.98
C PHE A 86 -32.45 14.77 10.34
N GLY A 87 -32.63 15.63 9.33
CA GLY A 87 -33.00 17.03 9.52
C GLY A 87 -31.85 18.03 9.49
N GLY A 88 -30.60 17.56 9.40
CA GLY A 88 -29.41 18.40 9.30
C GLY A 88 -29.34 19.23 8.01
N ARG A 89 -28.61 20.34 8.04
CA ARG A 89 -28.24 21.09 6.83
C ARG A 89 -26.99 20.47 6.22
N ALA A 90 -26.99 20.33 4.89
CA ALA A 90 -25.89 19.74 4.13
C ALA A 90 -24.53 20.44 4.38
N GLY A 91 -24.49 21.77 4.54
CA GLY A 91 -23.24 22.49 4.82
C GLY A 91 -22.54 22.01 6.09
N PRO A 92 -23.16 22.18 7.28
CA PRO A 92 -22.62 21.67 8.54
C PRO A 92 -22.34 20.16 8.56
N ALA A 93 -23.22 19.35 7.96
CA ALA A 93 -23.02 17.90 7.89
C ALA A 93 -21.75 17.53 7.12
N ARG A 94 -21.45 18.23 6.02
CA ARG A 94 -20.21 18.05 5.25
C ARG A 94 -18.98 18.47 6.05
N SER A 95 -19.01 19.65 6.67
CA SER A 95 -17.87 20.14 7.46
C SER A 95 -17.56 19.22 8.65
N GLY A 96 -18.58 18.73 9.36
CA GLY A 96 -18.40 17.80 10.46
C GLY A 96 -17.86 16.43 10.02
N ALA A 97 -18.39 15.87 8.94
CA ALA A 97 -17.91 14.61 8.39
C ALA A 97 -16.47 14.72 7.85
N LEU A 98 -16.09 15.86 7.25
CA LEU A 98 -14.72 16.11 6.79
C LEU A 98 -13.74 16.22 7.97
N LEU A 99 -14.14 16.86 9.09
CA LEU A 99 -13.38 16.80 10.34
C LEU A 99 -13.29 15.36 10.87
N GLY A 100 -14.33 14.56 10.65
CA GLY A 100 -14.32 13.12 10.88
C GLY A 100 -13.21 12.42 10.12
N LEU A 101 -13.08 12.69 8.81
CA LEU A 101 -12.01 12.14 7.97
C LEU A 101 -10.62 12.51 8.52
N VAL A 102 -10.44 13.76 8.96
CA VAL A 102 -9.18 14.19 9.58
C VAL A 102 -8.89 13.35 10.82
N ALA A 103 -9.88 13.13 11.68
CA ALA A 103 -9.70 12.42 12.93
C ALA A 103 -9.43 10.91 12.75
N VAL A 104 -10.07 10.27 11.76
CA VAL A 104 -9.98 8.80 11.60
C VAL A 104 -8.91 8.35 10.62
N GLU A 105 -8.51 9.22 9.69
CA GLU A 105 -7.61 8.85 8.58
C GLU A 105 -6.42 9.81 8.45
N VAL A 106 -6.64 11.09 8.13
CA VAL A 106 -5.54 12.00 7.76
C VAL A 106 -4.56 12.23 8.92
N ALA A 107 -5.04 12.49 10.13
CA ALA A 107 -4.17 12.71 11.28
C ALA A 107 -3.45 11.43 11.74
N PRO A 108 -4.13 10.26 11.85
CA PRO A 108 -3.45 8.98 12.07
C PRO A 108 -2.40 8.66 11.00
N PHE A 109 -2.70 8.90 9.71
CA PHE A 109 -1.77 8.72 8.60
C PHE A 109 -0.52 9.58 8.78
N LEU A 110 -0.67 10.90 9.00
CA LEU A 110 0.45 11.81 9.21
C LEU A 110 1.26 11.47 10.47
N ALA A 111 0.58 11.09 11.55
CA ALA A 111 1.24 10.66 12.79
C ALA A 111 2.02 9.35 12.60
N SER A 112 1.47 8.41 11.82
CA SER A 112 2.19 7.20 11.44
C SER A 112 3.39 7.54 10.57
N ALA A 113 3.22 8.39 9.57
CA ALA A 113 4.30 8.80 8.68
C ALA A 113 5.47 9.44 9.43
N ALA A 114 5.18 10.33 10.38
CA ALA A 114 6.21 10.98 11.19
C ALA A 114 6.96 9.99 12.10
N ARG A 115 6.32 8.89 12.53
CA ARG A 115 6.95 7.84 13.34
C ARG A 115 7.73 6.83 12.51
N SER A 116 7.25 6.52 11.30
CA SER A 116 7.83 5.55 10.36
C SER A 116 8.97 6.14 9.52
N GLY A 117 9.42 7.37 9.83
CA GLY A 117 10.28 8.21 8.99
C GLY A 117 11.65 7.67 8.59
N SER A 118 12.00 6.43 8.94
CA SER A 118 13.03 5.67 8.26
C SER A 118 12.79 4.17 8.45
N THR A 119 12.88 3.41 7.38
CA THR A 119 13.20 1.98 7.52
C THR A 119 14.54 1.92 8.25
N ALA A 120 14.63 1.18 9.35
CA ALA A 120 15.81 1.20 10.21
C ALA A 120 17.09 0.95 9.39
N GLY A 121 18.07 1.85 9.50
CA GLY A 121 19.33 1.77 8.76
C GLY A 121 19.37 2.48 7.41
N LEU A 122 18.23 2.86 6.82
CA LEU A 122 18.20 3.60 5.55
C LEU A 122 18.09 5.12 5.77
N ALA A 123 18.88 5.87 5.01
CA ALA A 123 18.78 7.32 4.92
C ALA A 123 17.56 7.72 4.07
N THR A 124 16.83 8.72 4.56
CA THR A 124 15.63 9.25 3.90
C THR A 124 15.70 10.76 3.83
N THR A 125 15.18 11.32 2.75
CA THR A 125 14.94 12.75 2.59
C THR A 125 13.46 13.04 2.71
N THR A 126 13.09 14.13 3.37
CA THR A 126 11.68 14.56 3.36
C THR A 126 11.36 15.15 1.99
N VAL A 127 10.16 14.89 1.50
CA VAL A 127 9.62 15.49 0.26
C VAL A 127 8.60 16.54 0.67
N PRO A 128 8.96 17.84 0.79
CA PRO A 128 8.07 18.85 1.37
C PRO A 128 6.72 18.96 0.64
N LEU A 129 6.73 18.81 -0.69
CA LEU A 129 5.52 18.81 -1.50
C LEU A 129 4.60 17.62 -1.18
N GLY A 130 5.15 16.46 -0.82
CA GLY A 130 4.38 15.30 -0.41
C GLY A 130 3.62 15.54 0.89
N TRP A 131 4.30 16.13 1.89
CA TRP A 131 3.72 16.45 3.20
C TRP A 131 2.54 17.42 3.15
N VAL A 132 2.42 18.19 2.07
CA VAL A 132 1.28 19.07 1.82
C VAL A 132 0.29 18.44 0.84
N GLY A 133 0.79 17.89 -0.27
CA GLY A 133 0.01 17.38 -1.37
C GLY A 133 -0.81 16.14 -1.01
N GLN A 134 -0.24 15.20 -0.26
CA GLN A 134 -0.92 13.96 0.11
C GLN A 134 -2.13 14.22 1.02
N PRO A 135 -2.00 14.92 2.17
CA PRO A 135 -3.16 15.27 2.99
C PRO A 135 -4.20 16.10 2.24
N LEU A 136 -3.76 17.02 1.38
CA LEU A 136 -4.67 17.81 0.55
C LEU A 136 -5.47 16.93 -0.41
N GLY A 137 -4.82 15.96 -1.07
CA GLY A 137 -5.48 14.99 -1.93
C GLY A 137 -6.52 14.16 -1.18
N MET A 138 -6.17 13.65 0.00
CA MET A 138 -7.10 12.92 0.88
C MET A 138 -8.31 13.79 1.27
N LEU A 139 -8.09 15.07 1.59
CA LEU A 139 -9.15 16.02 1.92
C LEU A 139 -10.04 16.36 0.72
N LEU A 140 -9.48 16.46 -0.49
CA LEU A 140 -10.25 16.68 -1.71
C LEU A 140 -11.16 15.49 -2.03
N LEU A 141 -10.63 14.27 -1.93
CA LEU A 141 -11.44 13.04 -2.02
C LEU A 141 -12.52 13.00 -0.93
N GLY A 142 -12.15 13.35 0.30
CA GLY A 142 -13.08 13.52 1.41
C GLY A 142 -14.20 14.50 1.10
N TRP A 143 -13.88 15.65 0.50
CA TRP A 143 -14.86 16.67 0.14
C TRP A 143 -15.87 16.17 -0.90
N VAL A 144 -15.41 15.38 -1.88
CA VAL A 144 -16.28 14.70 -2.84
C VAL A 144 -17.19 13.71 -2.11
N ALA A 145 -16.64 12.85 -1.26
CA ALA A 145 -17.38 11.82 -0.52
C ALA A 145 -18.45 12.41 0.40
N VAL A 146 -18.12 13.44 1.20
CA VAL A 146 -19.11 14.08 2.08
C VAL A 146 -20.18 14.84 1.29
N THR A 147 -19.83 15.40 0.13
CA THR A 147 -20.80 16.08 -0.73
C THR A 147 -21.78 15.10 -1.36
N ALA A 148 -21.30 13.96 -1.85
CA ALA A 148 -22.13 12.85 -2.29
C ALA A 148 -23.03 12.33 -1.16
N GLY A 149 -22.45 12.11 0.03
CA GLY A 149 -23.18 11.68 1.21
C GLY A 149 -24.33 12.62 1.56
N ALA A 150 -24.06 13.92 1.67
CA ALA A 150 -25.08 14.92 1.96
C ALA A 150 -26.18 14.98 0.88
N ALA A 151 -25.83 14.83 -0.41
CA ALA A 151 -26.81 14.78 -1.49
C ALA A 151 -27.73 13.55 -1.36
N LEU A 152 -27.16 12.36 -1.11
CA LEU A 152 -27.91 11.13 -0.85
C LEU A 152 -28.80 11.24 0.39
N GLY A 153 -28.29 11.84 1.47
CA GLY A 153 -29.07 12.12 2.67
C GLY A 153 -30.23 13.08 2.42
N GLY A 154 -30.03 14.08 1.57
CA GLY A 154 -31.08 14.99 1.12
C GLY A 154 -32.17 14.26 0.33
N LEU A 155 -31.79 13.39 -0.61
CA LEU A 155 -32.71 12.53 -1.35
C LEU A 155 -33.50 11.62 -0.41
N LEU A 156 -32.81 10.91 0.50
CA LEU A 156 -33.44 10.07 1.53
C LEU A 156 -34.41 10.86 2.40
N ARG A 157 -34.09 12.11 2.78
CA ARG A 157 -35.02 12.95 3.52
C ARG A 157 -36.27 13.28 2.72
N THR A 158 -36.11 13.66 1.45
CA THR A 158 -37.24 13.95 0.56
C THR A 158 -38.07 12.71 0.26
N ASP A 159 -37.43 11.55 0.12
CA ASP A 159 -38.08 10.27 -0.13
C ASP A 159 -38.71 9.69 1.14
N LEU A 160 -38.14 9.83 2.33
CA LEU A 160 -38.78 9.45 3.60
C LEU A 160 -40.02 10.30 3.88
N LEU A 161 -39.98 11.59 3.53
CA LEU A 161 -41.14 12.48 3.60
C LEU A 161 -42.15 12.20 2.46
N GLY A 162 -41.68 11.67 1.32
CA GLY A 162 -42.48 11.30 0.15
C GLY A 162 -42.90 9.82 0.07
N LEU A 163 -42.42 8.95 0.97
CA LEU A 163 -42.52 7.48 0.84
C LEU A 163 -43.97 7.04 0.94
N ARG A 164 -44.77 7.74 1.78
CA ARG A 164 -46.23 7.54 1.87
C ARG A 164 -46.97 7.89 0.58
N ALA A 165 -46.44 8.80 -0.25
CA ALA A 165 -47.06 9.23 -1.49
C ALA A 165 -46.55 8.45 -2.72
N ARG A 166 -45.26 8.10 -2.77
CA ARG A 166 -44.63 7.43 -3.91
C ARG A 166 -44.81 5.91 -3.95
N LEU A 167 -45.04 5.26 -2.80
CA LEU A 167 -45.37 3.83 -2.74
C LEU A 167 -46.70 3.46 -3.43
N ARG A 168 -47.49 4.45 -3.89
CA ARG A 168 -48.73 4.22 -4.61
C ARG A 168 -48.63 4.33 -6.14
N HIS A 169 -47.57 4.88 -6.73
CA HIS A 169 -47.67 5.24 -8.17
C HIS A 169 -46.48 5.17 -9.11
N ASP A 170 -45.22 4.91 -8.73
CA ASP A 170 -44.21 4.76 -9.80
C ASP A 170 -42.98 3.91 -9.46
N ARG A 171 -42.70 2.94 -10.34
CA ARG A 171 -41.50 2.08 -10.30
C ARG A 171 -40.27 2.76 -10.93
N ARG A 172 -40.42 3.93 -11.57
CA ARG A 172 -39.34 4.65 -12.27
C ARG A 172 -38.46 5.59 -11.40
N GLY A 173 -38.78 5.74 -10.11
CA GLY A 173 -38.11 6.72 -9.22
C GLY A 173 -36.68 6.39 -8.76
N TRP A 174 -36.18 5.17 -9.00
CA TRP A 174 -34.88 4.71 -8.46
C TRP A 174 -33.68 5.04 -9.37
N ALA A 175 -33.92 5.32 -10.65
CA ALA A 175 -32.88 5.59 -11.64
C ALA A 175 -31.93 6.76 -11.30
N PRO A 176 -32.40 7.94 -10.82
CA PRO A 176 -31.48 9.04 -10.49
C PRO A 176 -30.63 8.78 -9.25
N LEU A 177 -31.10 7.98 -8.30
CA LEU A 177 -30.34 7.61 -7.11
C LEU A 177 -29.25 6.59 -7.45
N LEU A 178 -29.58 5.59 -8.28
CA LEU A 178 -28.60 4.63 -8.81
C LEU A 178 -27.58 5.31 -9.74
N ALA A 179 -28.01 6.27 -10.56
CA ALA A 179 -27.10 7.07 -11.40
C ALA A 179 -26.17 7.96 -10.59
N GLY A 180 -26.64 8.54 -9.47
CA GLY A 180 -25.81 9.32 -8.56
C GLY A 180 -24.76 8.47 -7.84
N VAL A 181 -25.13 7.28 -7.37
CA VAL A 181 -24.19 6.31 -6.78
C VAL A 181 -23.18 5.81 -7.83
N ALA A 182 -23.64 5.49 -9.03
CA ALA A 182 -22.78 5.06 -10.13
C ALA A 182 -21.80 6.16 -10.56
N LEU A 183 -22.23 7.43 -10.62
CA LEU A 183 -21.36 8.56 -10.98
C LEU A 183 -20.31 8.83 -9.90
N VAL A 184 -20.66 8.72 -8.61
CA VAL A 184 -19.72 8.84 -7.49
C VAL A 184 -18.71 7.70 -7.52
N ALA A 185 -19.16 6.47 -7.78
CA ALA A 185 -18.25 5.34 -7.97
C ALA A 185 -17.34 5.55 -9.20
N LEU A 186 -17.87 6.03 -10.32
CA LEU A 186 -17.14 6.24 -11.57
C LEU A 186 -16.08 7.35 -11.49
N VAL A 187 -16.27 8.36 -10.64
CA VAL A 187 -15.31 9.48 -10.46
C VAL A 187 -14.36 9.23 -9.28
N ALA A 188 -14.84 8.61 -8.20
CA ALA A 188 -14.01 8.31 -7.04
C ALA A 188 -13.07 7.13 -7.27
N LEU A 189 -13.47 6.09 -8.03
CA LEU A 189 -12.58 4.95 -8.31
C LEU A 189 -11.31 5.38 -9.07
N PRO A 190 -11.39 6.11 -10.21
CA PRO A 190 -10.19 6.48 -10.95
C PRO A 190 -9.29 7.45 -10.19
N ALA A 191 -9.87 8.46 -9.53
CA ALA A 191 -9.10 9.43 -8.73
C ALA A 191 -8.45 8.79 -7.50
N ALA A 192 -9.11 7.80 -6.87
CA ALA A 192 -8.48 6.95 -5.88
C ALA A 192 -7.36 6.13 -6.52
N THR A 193 -7.56 5.50 -7.68
CA THR A 193 -6.49 4.69 -8.31
C THR A 193 -5.24 5.49 -8.67
N THR A 194 -5.35 6.75 -9.11
CA THR A 194 -4.17 7.57 -9.47
C THR A 194 -3.49 8.22 -8.27
N ALA A 195 -4.25 8.63 -7.25
CA ALA A 195 -3.67 9.18 -6.01
C ALA A 195 -3.04 8.11 -5.11
N LEU A 196 -3.37 6.83 -5.33
CA LEU A 196 -2.98 5.70 -4.48
C LEU A 196 -1.87 4.84 -5.06
N GLN A 197 -1.41 5.05 -6.30
CA GLN A 197 -0.39 4.20 -6.95
C GLN A 197 0.97 4.19 -6.24
N ASP A 198 1.29 5.25 -5.49
CA ASP A 198 2.49 5.35 -4.67
C ASP A 198 2.15 5.01 -3.21
N GLY A 199 2.92 4.11 -2.57
CA GLY A 199 2.76 3.88 -1.13
C GLY A 199 2.77 5.21 -0.38
N SER A 200 1.85 5.45 0.55
CA SER A 200 1.63 6.83 1.04
C SER A 200 2.87 7.45 1.71
N LEU A 201 3.77 6.62 2.22
CA LEU A 201 5.08 7.02 2.74
C LEU A 201 6.10 7.40 1.67
N SER A 202 6.09 6.78 0.48
CA SER A 202 7.06 7.12 -0.58
C SER A 202 6.75 8.46 -1.24
N ALA A 203 5.49 8.91 -1.15
CA ALA A 203 5.16 10.29 -1.48
C ALA A 203 5.72 11.31 -0.47
N LEU A 204 5.94 10.91 0.80
CA LEU A 204 6.39 11.80 1.88
C LEU A 204 7.92 11.80 2.07
N TYR A 205 8.57 10.69 1.73
CA TYR A 205 9.99 10.48 1.91
C TYR A 205 10.63 9.92 0.65
N GLY A 206 11.82 10.42 0.30
CA GLY A 206 12.65 9.89 -0.76
C GLY A 206 13.80 9.05 -0.20
N TYR A 207 14.08 7.88 -0.76
CA TYR A 207 15.29 7.09 -0.47
C TYR A 207 16.47 7.47 -1.41
N GLY A 208 16.31 8.51 -2.22
CA GLY A 208 17.35 9.04 -3.09
C GLY A 208 18.39 9.91 -2.36
N THR A 209 19.54 10.10 -2.98
CA THR A 209 20.65 10.90 -2.42
C THR A 209 20.43 12.40 -2.57
N SER A 210 19.84 13.01 -1.55
CA SER A 210 19.97 14.45 -1.31
C SER A 210 20.29 14.68 0.18
N PRO A 211 20.99 15.77 0.56
CA PRO A 211 21.56 15.90 1.89
C PRO A 211 20.47 16.28 2.89
N SER A 212 20.04 15.34 3.73
CA SER A 212 19.36 15.68 4.97
C SER A 212 19.87 14.85 6.14
N GLU A 213 20.00 15.54 7.27
CA GLU A 213 20.59 15.09 8.52
C GLU A 213 19.92 13.82 9.09
N PRO A 214 20.68 13.00 9.85
CA PRO A 214 20.12 11.85 10.52
C PRO A 214 19.10 12.25 11.59
N HIS A 215 17.90 11.66 11.53
CA HIS A 215 16.99 11.65 12.68
C HIS A 215 17.57 10.79 13.82
N PRO A 216 17.55 11.25 15.08
CA PRO A 216 17.94 10.44 16.22
C PRO A 216 16.82 9.46 16.57
N THR A 217 17.05 8.16 16.38
CA THR A 217 16.22 7.12 17.01
C THR A 217 16.75 6.79 18.40
N ALA A 218 15.92 7.04 19.41
CA ALA A 218 16.08 6.45 20.74
C ALA A 218 15.51 5.02 20.71
N GLY A 219 16.37 4.03 20.93
CA GLY A 219 15.98 2.62 21.04
C GLY A 219 17.21 1.73 21.00
N HIS A 220 17.38 0.89 22.02
CA HIS A 220 18.51 -0.04 22.11
C HIS A 220 18.54 -1.02 20.92
N PRO A 221 19.73 -1.36 20.39
CA PRO A 221 19.86 -2.36 19.33
C PRO A 221 19.41 -3.73 19.84
N ARG A 222 18.51 -4.38 19.09
CA ARG A 222 18.20 -5.81 19.27
C ARG A 222 19.33 -6.64 18.63
N PRO A 223 19.67 -7.82 19.16
CA PRO A 223 20.66 -8.71 18.54
C PRO A 223 20.14 -9.15 17.17
N GLY A 224 20.94 -8.97 16.12
CA GLY A 224 20.63 -9.44 14.75
C GLY A 224 20.39 -8.35 13.71
N VAL A 225 20.30 -7.07 14.11
CA VAL A 225 20.32 -5.95 13.15
C VAL A 225 21.77 -5.50 13.02
N VAL A 226 22.41 -5.76 11.88
CA VAL A 226 23.64 -5.03 11.57
C VAL A 226 23.21 -3.57 11.44
N ALA A 227 23.67 -2.73 12.38
CA ALA A 227 23.45 -1.31 12.30
C ALA A 227 24.06 -0.84 10.96
N VAL A 228 23.20 -0.63 9.95
CA VAL A 228 23.62 0.00 8.70
C VAL A 228 24.33 1.27 9.10
N MET A 229 25.63 1.31 8.78
CA MET A 229 26.54 2.33 9.28
C MET A 229 25.95 3.72 9.02
N LYS A 230 25.62 4.43 10.09
CA LYS A 230 25.28 5.86 10.05
C LYS A 230 26.44 6.60 9.37
N GLY A 231 26.33 6.91 8.08
CA GLY A 231 27.40 7.66 7.43
C GLY A 231 27.51 7.62 5.92
N ALA A 232 26.71 6.85 5.18
CA ALA A 232 26.72 6.90 3.71
C ALA A 232 26.13 8.24 3.20
N ARG A 233 26.91 9.31 3.31
CA ARG A 233 26.68 10.57 2.62
C ARG A 233 26.97 10.30 1.14
N HIS A 234 25.91 10.15 0.35
CA HIS A 234 25.89 9.77 -1.08
C HIS A 234 26.14 8.29 -1.40
N ALA A 235 25.06 7.53 -1.64
CA ALA A 235 25.10 6.29 -2.41
C ALA A 235 25.05 6.60 -3.92
N PRO A 236 26.05 6.20 -4.72
CA PRO A 236 26.00 6.40 -6.17
C PRO A 236 24.74 5.75 -6.77
N ALA A 237 24.02 6.49 -7.61
CA ALA A 237 22.74 6.04 -8.15
C ALA A 237 22.91 4.96 -9.22
N GLY A 238 22.11 3.90 -9.13
CA GLY A 238 21.95 2.92 -10.19
C GLY A 238 21.15 3.47 -11.38
N HIS A 239 20.91 2.61 -12.37
CA HIS A 239 20.15 2.93 -13.57
C HIS A 239 18.92 2.04 -13.70
N LEU A 240 17.84 2.57 -14.29
CA LEU A 240 16.65 1.79 -14.61
C LEU A 240 16.53 1.65 -16.12
N ASP A 241 16.65 0.42 -16.58
CA ASP A 241 16.33 0.01 -17.95
C ASP A 241 14.88 -0.48 -18.02
N ARG A 242 14.34 -0.50 -19.25
CA ARG A 242 13.07 -1.16 -19.56
C ARG A 242 13.22 -1.99 -20.82
N ILE A 243 12.86 -3.26 -20.73
CA ILE A 243 12.83 -4.19 -21.86
C ILE A 243 11.41 -4.72 -22.07
N ARG A 244 11.17 -5.34 -23.22
CA ARG A 244 9.89 -5.98 -23.53
C ARG A 244 10.09 -7.45 -23.85
N VAL A 245 9.46 -8.33 -23.08
CA VAL A 245 9.57 -9.79 -23.24
C VAL A 245 8.18 -10.38 -23.42
N GLY A 246 7.95 -11.10 -24.52
CA GLY A 246 6.64 -11.70 -24.80
C GLY A 246 5.49 -10.67 -24.88
N GLY A 247 5.81 -9.42 -25.27
CA GLY A 247 4.83 -8.34 -25.37
C GLY A 247 4.49 -7.64 -24.04
N ARG A 248 5.22 -7.92 -22.96
CA ARG A 248 5.04 -7.31 -21.63
C ARG A 248 6.28 -6.51 -21.24
N ASP A 249 6.08 -5.44 -20.48
CA ASP A 249 7.19 -4.61 -20.00
C ASP A 249 7.84 -5.28 -18.78
N VAL A 250 9.17 -5.17 -18.71
CA VAL A 250 9.99 -5.63 -17.58
C VAL A 250 10.97 -4.51 -17.28
N ASP A 251 10.84 -3.93 -16.09
CA ASP A 251 11.79 -2.94 -15.60
C ASP A 251 13.01 -3.66 -15.00
N VAL A 252 14.21 -3.11 -15.21
CA VAL A 252 15.47 -3.71 -14.77
C VAL A 252 16.32 -2.64 -14.10
N TYR A 253 16.56 -2.78 -12.80
CA TYR A 253 17.53 -1.96 -12.08
C TYR A 253 18.94 -2.54 -12.26
N LEU A 254 19.87 -1.67 -12.62
CA LEU A 254 21.29 -1.95 -12.76
C LEU A 254 22.07 -1.17 -11.69
N PRO A 255 22.99 -1.83 -10.96
CA PRO A 255 23.73 -1.18 -9.90
C PRO A 255 24.70 -0.13 -10.49
N ASN A 256 25.04 0.88 -9.69
CA ASN A 256 26.05 1.86 -10.08
C ASN A 256 27.36 1.15 -10.49
N GLY A 257 27.96 1.60 -11.60
CA GLY A 257 29.16 0.99 -12.15
C GLY A 257 28.91 -0.15 -13.13
N TYR A 258 27.66 -0.61 -13.32
CA TYR A 258 27.35 -1.65 -14.32
C TYR A 258 27.92 -1.30 -15.71
N GLY A 259 27.67 -0.08 -16.21
CA GLY A 259 28.14 0.35 -17.54
C GLY A 259 29.66 0.57 -17.67
N THR A 260 30.40 0.60 -16.56
CA THR A 260 31.87 0.83 -16.58
C THR A 260 32.66 -0.41 -16.18
N GLN A 261 32.09 -1.31 -15.38
CA GLN A 261 32.69 -2.58 -14.95
C GLN A 261 32.33 -3.71 -15.93
N LEU A 262 32.89 -3.63 -17.14
CA LEU A 262 32.48 -4.49 -18.27
C LEU A 262 32.82 -5.99 -18.09
N SER A 263 33.70 -6.33 -17.15
CA SER A 263 34.12 -7.72 -16.84
C SER A 263 33.44 -8.30 -15.59
N THR A 264 32.49 -7.58 -15.00
CA THR A 264 31.79 -8.01 -13.78
C THR A 264 30.43 -8.57 -14.13
N ASP A 265 30.16 -9.78 -13.66
CA ASP A 265 28.84 -10.40 -13.66
C ASP A 265 28.17 -10.20 -12.30
N TYR A 266 26.83 -10.08 -12.30
CA TYR A 266 26.05 -9.69 -11.12
C TYR A 266 25.04 -10.78 -10.71
N PRO A 267 24.77 -10.95 -9.40
CA PRO A 267 23.59 -11.65 -8.93
C PRO A 267 22.31 -11.00 -9.47
N VAL A 268 21.24 -11.79 -9.60
CA VAL A 268 19.94 -11.32 -10.10
C VAL A 268 18.85 -11.66 -9.11
N VAL A 269 18.04 -10.68 -8.72
CA VAL A 269 16.84 -10.89 -7.89
C VAL A 269 15.60 -10.43 -8.63
N TYR A 270 14.62 -11.32 -8.76
CA TYR A 270 13.33 -11.05 -9.39
C TYR A 270 12.34 -10.57 -8.31
N PHE A 271 11.79 -9.37 -8.46
CA PHE A 271 10.87 -8.74 -7.51
C PHE A 271 9.43 -8.78 -8.06
N LEU A 272 8.63 -9.70 -7.54
CA LEU A 272 7.27 -9.94 -7.96
C LEU A 272 6.30 -9.01 -7.23
N HIS A 273 5.47 -8.27 -7.98
CA HIS A 273 4.42 -7.43 -7.42
C HIS A 273 3.24 -8.24 -6.89
N GLY A 274 2.48 -7.66 -5.96
CA GLY A 274 1.19 -8.19 -5.50
C GLY A 274 0.04 -7.78 -6.41
N TYR A 275 -1.17 -8.20 -6.07
CA TYR A 275 -2.39 -7.84 -6.80
C TYR A 275 -3.29 -6.92 -5.95
N PRO A 276 -3.88 -5.85 -6.54
CA PRO A 276 -3.66 -5.35 -7.89
C PRO A 276 -2.41 -4.45 -7.97
N SER A 277 -1.55 -4.72 -8.94
CA SER A 277 -0.41 -3.88 -9.29
C SER A 277 0.22 -4.31 -10.60
N THR A 278 1.33 -3.68 -10.96
CA THR A 278 2.15 -4.03 -12.12
C THR A 278 3.64 -3.95 -11.74
N GLU A 279 4.54 -4.03 -12.71
CA GLU A 279 5.99 -3.92 -12.58
C GLU A 279 6.46 -2.68 -11.79
N THR A 280 5.69 -1.59 -11.79
CA THR A 280 6.08 -0.34 -11.13
C THR A 280 5.87 -0.33 -9.62
N GLN A 281 5.22 -1.35 -9.04
CA GLN A 281 4.83 -1.35 -7.62
C GLN A 281 6.03 -1.22 -6.67
N TRP A 282 7.14 -1.87 -6.99
CA TRP A 282 8.37 -1.79 -6.21
C TRP A 282 9.09 -0.44 -6.37
N LEU A 283 8.96 0.19 -7.54
CA LEU A 283 9.52 1.52 -7.81
C LEU A 283 8.78 2.58 -7.00
N SER A 284 7.44 2.56 -7.02
CA SER A 284 6.65 3.55 -6.32
C SER A 284 6.56 3.26 -4.82
N GLY A 285 6.36 2.01 -4.43
CA GLY A 285 6.03 1.64 -3.06
C GLY A 285 7.22 1.40 -2.15
N ALA A 286 8.30 0.78 -2.64
CA ALA A 286 9.55 0.61 -1.89
C ALA A 286 10.61 1.67 -2.23
N GLN A 287 10.48 2.37 -3.36
CA GLN A 287 11.58 3.13 -3.97
C GLN A 287 12.83 2.26 -4.11
N LEU A 288 12.61 1.04 -4.63
CA LEU A 288 13.62 -0.02 -4.66
C LEU A 288 15.00 0.45 -5.17
N PRO A 289 15.14 1.24 -6.25
CA PRO A 289 16.45 1.71 -6.70
C PRO A 289 17.25 2.44 -5.61
N GLY A 290 16.63 3.41 -4.92
CA GLY A 290 17.30 4.16 -3.85
C GLY A 290 17.60 3.32 -2.61
N VAL A 291 16.76 2.33 -2.32
CA VAL A 291 17.05 1.36 -1.25
C VAL A 291 18.23 0.47 -1.62
N LEU A 292 18.25 -0.10 -2.82
CA LEU A 292 19.35 -0.93 -3.30
C LEU A 292 20.67 -0.15 -3.38
N ASP A 293 20.65 1.09 -3.88
CA ASP A 293 21.83 1.96 -3.91
C ASP A 293 22.46 2.09 -2.52
N GLN A 294 21.63 2.31 -1.49
CA GLN A 294 22.10 2.42 -0.11
C GLN A 294 22.60 1.10 0.47
N LEU A 295 21.89 -0.01 0.25
CA LEU A 295 22.30 -1.33 0.73
C LEU A 295 23.62 -1.78 0.06
N ILE A 296 23.79 -1.48 -1.22
CA ILE A 296 25.04 -1.74 -1.97
C ILE A 296 26.17 -0.84 -1.46
N ALA A 297 25.93 0.47 -1.32
CA ALA A 297 26.94 1.42 -0.85
C ALA A 297 27.40 1.12 0.59
N THR A 298 26.51 0.56 1.41
CA THR A 298 26.81 0.13 2.79
C THR A 298 27.27 -1.32 2.88
N ARG A 299 27.42 -2.02 1.75
CA ARG A 299 27.86 -3.42 1.62
C ARG A 299 27.00 -4.41 2.41
N VAL A 300 25.73 -4.07 2.65
CA VAL A 300 24.73 -5.00 3.20
C VAL A 300 24.42 -6.08 2.17
N VAL A 301 24.37 -5.71 0.88
CA VAL A 301 24.27 -6.63 -0.25
C VAL A 301 25.39 -6.36 -1.27
N PRO A 302 25.81 -7.36 -2.06
CA PRO A 302 26.65 -7.11 -3.22
C PRO A 302 25.89 -6.25 -4.25
N PRO A 303 26.61 -5.54 -5.15
CA PRO A 303 25.99 -5.01 -6.36
C PRO A 303 25.19 -6.11 -7.07
N LEU A 304 23.90 -5.88 -7.33
CA LEU A 304 22.99 -6.85 -7.93
C LEU A 304 22.08 -6.21 -8.96
N ILE A 305 21.59 -7.00 -9.90
CA ILE A 305 20.52 -6.64 -10.84
C ILE A 305 19.18 -6.98 -10.19
N ALA A 306 18.23 -6.04 -10.21
CA ALA A 306 16.85 -6.32 -9.80
C ALA A 306 15.92 -6.30 -11.01
N VAL A 307 15.15 -7.36 -11.21
CA VAL A 307 14.23 -7.53 -12.34
C VAL A 307 12.80 -7.41 -11.82
N LEU A 308 12.01 -6.55 -12.45
CA LEU A 308 10.66 -6.21 -12.03
C LEU A 308 9.69 -6.52 -13.18
N PRO A 309 9.19 -7.76 -13.28
CA PRO A 309 8.27 -8.15 -14.34
C PRO A 309 6.82 -7.75 -14.02
N ASP A 310 5.98 -7.61 -15.06
CA ASP A 310 4.51 -7.57 -14.93
C ASP A 310 3.90 -8.99 -14.96
N GLY A 311 3.42 -9.42 -13.79
CA GLY A 311 2.83 -10.73 -13.54
C GLY A 311 1.33 -10.82 -13.79
N ASN A 312 0.68 -9.77 -14.31
CA ASN A 312 -0.74 -9.84 -14.64
C ASN A 312 -1.02 -10.84 -15.77
N GLY A 313 -2.18 -11.50 -15.73
CA GLY A 313 -2.62 -12.39 -16.80
C GLY A 313 -3.13 -11.62 -18.03
N GLN A 314 -3.12 -12.27 -19.20
CA GLN A 314 -3.80 -11.78 -20.39
C GLN A 314 -5.32 -11.95 -20.28
N HIS A 315 -5.79 -12.98 -19.58
CA HIS A 315 -7.20 -13.33 -19.42
C HIS A 315 -7.75 -12.92 -18.06
N THR A 316 -6.95 -13.04 -17.00
CA THR A 316 -7.31 -12.57 -15.65
C THR A 316 -6.36 -11.49 -15.15
N PRO A 317 -6.87 -10.44 -14.49
CA PRO A 317 -6.01 -9.40 -13.92
C PRO A 317 -5.20 -9.91 -12.72
N ASP A 318 -5.52 -11.07 -12.17
CA ASP A 318 -4.75 -11.76 -11.13
C ASP A 318 -4.55 -13.23 -11.52
N ALA A 319 -3.34 -13.56 -11.97
CA ALA A 319 -2.96 -14.92 -12.31
C ALA A 319 -2.22 -15.65 -11.17
N GLU A 320 -2.08 -15.01 -10.00
CA GLU A 320 -1.25 -15.49 -8.87
C GLU A 320 0.15 -15.92 -9.32
N TRP A 321 0.73 -15.25 -10.33
CA TRP A 321 2.02 -15.59 -10.95
C TRP A 321 2.13 -16.99 -11.55
N GLY A 322 1.03 -17.73 -11.69
CA GLY A 322 1.02 -19.11 -12.18
C GLY A 322 0.50 -19.28 -13.60
N ASP A 323 0.50 -20.54 -14.03
CA ASP A 323 -0.20 -20.98 -15.23
C ASP A 323 -1.64 -21.38 -14.87
N THR A 324 -2.61 -20.55 -15.28
CA THR A 324 -3.97 -20.59 -14.73
C THR A 324 -4.91 -21.47 -15.54
N ALA A 325 -6.04 -21.85 -14.93
CA ALA A 325 -7.10 -22.58 -15.63
C ALA A 325 -7.83 -21.74 -16.70
N HIS A 326 -7.56 -20.44 -16.77
CA HIS A 326 -8.12 -19.50 -17.74
C HIS A 326 -7.21 -19.30 -18.96
N GLY A 327 -6.06 -19.98 -19.01
CA GLY A 327 -5.12 -19.95 -20.13
C GLY A 327 -3.96 -18.96 -19.97
N ASP A 328 -3.88 -18.25 -18.84
CA ASP A 328 -2.71 -17.43 -18.53
C ASP A 328 -1.50 -18.32 -18.27
N ARG A 329 -0.33 -17.88 -18.77
CA ARG A 329 0.93 -18.64 -18.70
C ARG A 329 2.05 -17.82 -18.05
N VAL A 330 1.78 -17.25 -16.87
CA VAL A 330 2.67 -16.26 -16.25
C VAL A 330 3.93 -16.91 -15.71
N GLU A 331 3.82 -18.09 -15.09
CA GLU A 331 4.98 -18.85 -14.61
C GLU A 331 5.84 -19.30 -15.80
N THR A 332 5.23 -19.93 -16.82
CA THR A 332 5.92 -20.30 -18.06
C THR A 332 6.64 -19.09 -18.66
N TRP A 333 5.96 -17.94 -18.77
CA TRP A 333 6.55 -16.74 -19.37
C TRP A 333 7.74 -16.21 -18.56
N LEU A 334 7.64 -16.12 -17.23
CA LEU A 334 8.74 -15.67 -16.39
C LEU A 334 9.95 -16.59 -16.56
N VAL A 335 9.71 -17.90 -16.47
CA VAL A 335 10.75 -18.92 -16.41
C VAL A 335 11.39 -19.20 -17.77
N ASP A 336 10.59 -19.35 -18.81
CA ASP A 336 11.07 -19.77 -20.14
C ASP A 336 11.37 -18.58 -21.07
N SER A 337 10.92 -17.35 -20.73
CA SER A 337 11.15 -16.16 -21.56
C SER A 337 11.91 -15.06 -20.83
N VAL A 338 11.49 -14.65 -19.63
CA VAL A 338 12.13 -13.53 -18.93
C VAL A 338 13.51 -13.92 -18.43
N VAL A 339 13.67 -15.06 -17.76
CA VAL A 339 14.99 -15.50 -17.25
C VAL A 339 16.03 -15.61 -18.38
N PRO A 340 15.76 -16.29 -19.51
CA PRO A 340 16.70 -16.32 -20.64
C PRO A 340 16.97 -14.94 -21.27
N ALA A 341 15.96 -14.06 -21.34
CA ALA A 341 16.15 -12.71 -21.87
C ALA A 341 17.07 -11.87 -20.97
N ILE A 342 16.95 -12.00 -19.65
CA ILE A 342 17.84 -11.33 -18.70
C ILE A 342 19.27 -11.89 -18.80
N ASP A 343 19.42 -13.21 -18.79
CA ASP A 343 20.74 -13.85 -18.84
C ASP A 343 21.50 -13.59 -20.14
N SER A 344 20.78 -13.39 -21.26
CA SER A 344 21.39 -13.08 -22.56
C SER A 344 21.59 -11.59 -22.81
N GLY A 345 20.77 -10.73 -22.20
CA GLY A 345 20.85 -9.27 -22.34
C GLY A 345 21.78 -8.58 -21.34
N TYR A 346 22.04 -9.23 -20.20
CA TYR A 346 22.78 -8.64 -19.07
C TYR A 346 23.89 -9.56 -18.57
N ARG A 347 24.86 -8.98 -17.85
CA ARG A 347 25.99 -9.70 -17.22
C ARG A 347 25.54 -10.32 -15.91
N THR A 348 25.20 -11.61 -15.94
CA THR A 348 24.59 -12.32 -14.81
C THR A 348 25.46 -13.49 -14.34
N LEU A 349 25.44 -13.78 -13.03
CA LEU A 349 26.13 -14.93 -12.43
C LEU A 349 25.36 -16.27 -12.59
N GLY A 350 24.19 -16.25 -13.22
CA GLY A 350 23.37 -17.45 -13.45
C GLY A 350 22.63 -17.98 -12.22
N ALA A 351 22.18 -19.23 -12.30
CA ALA A 351 21.23 -19.83 -11.35
C ALA A 351 21.71 -19.91 -9.89
N SER A 352 23.02 -20.06 -9.66
CA SER A 352 23.57 -20.12 -8.29
C SER A 352 23.46 -18.80 -7.53
N HIS A 353 23.28 -17.68 -8.24
CA HIS A 353 23.11 -16.33 -7.68
C HIS A 353 21.83 -15.67 -8.21
N ARG A 354 20.80 -16.50 -8.44
CA ARG A 354 19.48 -16.03 -8.85
C ARG A 354 18.48 -16.22 -7.73
N GLY A 355 17.84 -15.13 -7.34
CA GLY A 355 16.84 -15.10 -6.29
C GLY A 355 15.49 -14.63 -6.81
N ILE A 356 14.42 -14.96 -6.10
CA ILE A 356 13.08 -14.48 -6.40
C ILE A 356 12.36 -14.09 -5.13
N CYS A 357 11.76 -12.91 -5.10
CA CYS A 357 11.02 -12.43 -3.95
C CYS A 357 9.76 -11.70 -4.36
N GLY A 358 8.81 -11.52 -3.45
CA GLY A 358 7.60 -10.79 -3.76
C GLY A 358 6.70 -10.52 -2.57
N LEU A 359 5.72 -9.64 -2.78
CA LEU A 359 4.74 -9.25 -1.76
C LEU A 359 3.35 -9.79 -2.08
N SER A 360 2.59 -10.20 -1.05
CA SER A 360 1.21 -10.71 -1.19
C SER A 360 1.11 -11.82 -2.26
N ALA A 361 0.35 -11.63 -3.34
CA ALA A 361 0.30 -12.55 -4.48
C ALA A 361 1.68 -12.81 -5.12
N GLY A 362 2.58 -11.83 -5.13
CA GLY A 362 3.98 -12.00 -5.54
C GLY A 362 4.80 -12.80 -4.54
N GLY A 363 4.47 -12.78 -3.24
CA GLY A 363 5.11 -13.62 -2.22
C GLY A 363 4.71 -15.09 -2.37
N PHE A 364 3.42 -15.34 -2.65
CA PHE A 364 2.95 -16.65 -3.10
C PHE A 364 3.70 -17.09 -4.37
N GLY A 365 3.74 -16.24 -5.40
CA GLY A 365 4.39 -16.53 -6.67
C GLY A 365 5.88 -16.83 -6.53
N ALA A 366 6.59 -16.06 -5.73
CA ALA A 366 8.03 -16.23 -5.52
C ALA A 366 8.34 -17.61 -4.93
N VAL A 367 7.61 -18.04 -3.90
CA VAL A 367 7.81 -19.36 -3.30
C VAL A 367 7.33 -20.45 -4.24
N ASN A 368 6.16 -20.31 -4.86
CA ASN A 368 5.58 -21.31 -5.76
C ASN A 368 6.50 -21.62 -6.96
N ILE A 369 6.97 -20.57 -7.65
CA ILE A 369 7.87 -20.70 -8.80
C ILE A 369 9.22 -21.26 -8.37
N ALA A 370 9.78 -20.79 -7.25
CA ALA A 370 11.06 -21.27 -6.76
C ALA A 370 11.03 -22.78 -6.48
N VAL A 371 9.97 -23.28 -5.83
CA VAL A 371 9.86 -24.72 -5.51
C VAL A 371 9.54 -25.60 -6.73
N HIS A 372 8.95 -25.02 -7.78
CA HIS A 372 8.82 -25.69 -9.08
C HIS A 372 10.15 -25.74 -9.84
N ARG A 373 10.97 -24.69 -9.71
CA ARG A 373 12.23 -24.50 -10.44
C ARG A 373 13.43 -24.28 -9.52
N PRO A 374 13.76 -25.22 -8.62
CA PRO A 374 14.94 -25.12 -7.77
C PRO A 374 16.25 -25.20 -8.58
N ASP A 375 16.18 -25.60 -9.86
CA ASP A 375 17.28 -25.54 -10.81
C ASP A 375 17.61 -24.11 -11.28
N LEU A 376 16.68 -23.18 -11.14
CA LEU A 376 16.82 -21.80 -11.61
C LEU A 376 17.03 -20.78 -10.50
N PHE A 377 16.49 -21.03 -9.30
CA PHE A 377 16.49 -20.09 -8.19
C PHE A 377 17.18 -20.71 -6.96
N SER A 378 18.24 -20.06 -6.50
CA SER A 378 19.02 -20.48 -5.33
C SER A 378 18.61 -19.80 -4.03
N TRP A 379 17.62 -18.89 -4.07
CA TRP A 379 17.07 -18.20 -2.91
C TRP A 379 15.65 -17.71 -3.20
N ALA A 380 14.75 -17.75 -2.22
CA ALA A 380 13.46 -17.08 -2.35
C ALA A 380 12.98 -16.39 -1.07
N ALA A 381 12.15 -15.35 -1.24
CA ALA A 381 11.53 -14.62 -0.14
C ALA A 381 10.05 -14.28 -0.39
N SER A 382 9.24 -14.42 0.66
CA SER A 382 7.82 -14.06 0.66
C SER A 382 7.55 -12.97 1.70
N TYR A 383 6.90 -11.89 1.28
CA TYR A 383 6.51 -10.75 2.12
C TYR A 383 4.99 -10.70 2.23
N SER A 384 4.42 -11.03 3.38
CA SER A 384 2.97 -11.23 3.56
C SER A 384 2.33 -12.14 2.51
N GLY A 385 3.06 -13.12 1.98
CA GLY A 385 2.52 -14.07 1.02
C GLY A 385 1.55 -15.05 1.67
N TYR A 386 1.00 -15.94 0.85
CA TYR A 386 0.18 -17.05 1.28
C TYR A 386 0.62 -18.31 0.54
N PHE A 387 0.19 -19.49 1.00
CA PHE A 387 0.77 -20.76 0.54
C PHE A 387 -0.27 -21.79 0.07
N GLY A 388 -1.51 -21.35 -0.17
CA GLY A 388 -2.56 -22.16 -0.79
C GLY A 388 -3.14 -21.47 -2.02
N ALA A 389 -3.22 -22.19 -3.13
CA ALA A 389 -3.72 -21.69 -4.40
C ALA A 389 -5.21 -21.30 -4.34
N ARG A 390 -5.60 -20.20 -4.98
CA ARG A 390 -7.01 -19.86 -5.12
C ARG A 390 -7.72 -20.76 -6.11
N ARG A 391 -8.89 -21.28 -5.70
CA ARG A 391 -9.71 -22.20 -6.50
C ARG A 391 -10.36 -21.56 -7.73
N ASP A 392 -10.53 -20.24 -7.72
CA ASP A 392 -11.06 -19.50 -8.85
C ASP A 392 -9.99 -19.25 -9.93
N VAL A 393 -8.70 -19.23 -9.56
CA VAL A 393 -7.55 -19.09 -10.46
C VAL A 393 -7.08 -20.45 -10.98
N PHE A 394 -6.92 -21.41 -10.07
CA PHE A 394 -6.46 -22.77 -10.35
C PHE A 394 -7.59 -23.79 -10.15
N LYS A 395 -7.78 -24.71 -11.10
CA LYS A 395 -8.87 -25.70 -11.09
C LYS A 395 -8.34 -27.13 -11.11
N GLY A 396 -9.04 -28.02 -10.40
CA GLY A 396 -8.70 -29.44 -10.37
C GLY A 396 -7.29 -29.67 -9.85
N LEU A 397 -6.48 -30.43 -10.58
CA LEU A 397 -5.11 -30.77 -10.18
C LEU A 397 -4.15 -29.57 -10.17
N SER A 398 -4.46 -28.47 -10.87
CA SER A 398 -3.58 -27.29 -10.86
C SER A 398 -3.60 -26.53 -9.54
N GLY A 399 -4.66 -26.68 -8.72
CA GLY A 399 -4.73 -26.07 -7.39
C GLY A 399 -3.66 -26.63 -6.45
N PRO A 400 -3.65 -27.95 -6.18
CA PRO A 400 -2.59 -28.57 -5.38
C PRO A 400 -1.19 -28.37 -5.97
N ALA A 401 -1.07 -28.41 -7.30
CA ALA A 401 0.21 -28.18 -7.99
C ALA A 401 0.71 -26.74 -7.87
N ASN A 402 -0.13 -25.76 -7.53
CA ASN A 402 0.28 -24.38 -7.29
C ASN A 402 0.12 -23.98 -5.81
N SER A 403 0.05 -24.93 -4.88
CA SER A 403 -0.06 -24.62 -3.46
C SER A 403 1.28 -24.90 -2.80
N PRO A 404 2.12 -23.88 -2.50
CA PRO A 404 3.40 -24.07 -1.82
C PRO A 404 3.32 -24.97 -0.58
N ALA A 405 2.26 -24.84 0.22
CA ALA A 405 2.00 -25.68 1.39
C ALA A 405 1.94 -27.20 1.08
N LEU A 406 1.69 -27.58 -0.17
CA LEU A 406 1.68 -28.96 -0.65
C LEU A 406 2.93 -29.29 -1.48
N THR A 407 3.37 -28.39 -2.36
CA THR A 407 4.49 -28.66 -3.28
C THR A 407 5.81 -28.80 -2.54
N VAL A 408 6.04 -28.06 -1.45
CA VAL A 408 7.27 -28.17 -0.63
C VAL A 408 7.51 -29.57 -0.06
N THR A 409 6.45 -30.36 0.14
CA THR A 409 6.55 -31.74 0.65
C THR A 409 7.22 -32.69 -0.35
N HIS A 410 7.26 -32.32 -1.62
CA HIS A 410 7.85 -33.10 -2.72
C HIS A 410 9.25 -32.61 -3.12
N VAL A 411 9.73 -31.48 -2.57
CA VAL A 411 11.07 -30.96 -2.85
C VAL A 411 12.11 -31.78 -2.07
N PRO A 412 13.02 -32.51 -2.76
CA PRO A 412 14.01 -33.33 -2.10
C PRO A 412 15.02 -32.44 -1.35
N PRO A 413 15.58 -32.89 -0.21
CA PRO A 413 16.46 -32.07 0.63
C PRO A 413 17.61 -31.38 -0.09
N VAL A 414 18.19 -32.02 -1.13
CA VAL A 414 19.30 -31.47 -1.92
C VAL A 414 18.91 -30.28 -2.82
N LEU A 415 17.61 -30.10 -3.10
CA LEU A 415 17.08 -29.01 -3.93
C LEU A 415 16.41 -27.91 -3.10
N ARG A 416 16.44 -28.01 -1.76
CA ARG A 416 15.83 -27.01 -0.88
C ARG A 416 16.73 -25.79 -0.80
N MET A 417 16.26 -24.67 -1.33
CA MET A 417 16.95 -23.38 -1.24
C MET A 417 16.68 -22.68 0.09
N PRO A 418 17.51 -21.71 0.50
CA PRO A 418 17.16 -20.82 1.60
C PRO A 418 15.86 -20.04 1.31
N LEU A 419 14.94 -20.03 2.28
CA LEU A 419 13.64 -19.37 2.20
C LEU A 419 13.47 -18.32 3.31
N TYR A 420 13.13 -17.09 2.93
CA TYR A 420 12.72 -16.04 3.85
C TYR A 420 11.20 -15.89 3.84
N LEU A 421 10.59 -15.88 5.02
CA LEU A 421 9.16 -15.65 5.21
C LEU A 421 8.97 -14.46 6.15
N GLY A 422 8.42 -13.37 5.63
CA GLY A 422 8.10 -12.16 6.39
C GLY A 422 6.58 -11.95 6.46
N VAL A 423 6.09 -11.48 7.60
CA VAL A 423 4.69 -11.06 7.73
C VAL A 423 4.50 -9.96 8.78
N GLY A 424 3.51 -9.09 8.57
CA GLY A 424 3.12 -8.04 9.51
C GLY A 424 2.40 -8.56 10.77
N THR A 425 2.67 -7.97 11.93
CA THR A 425 1.99 -8.28 13.22
C THR A 425 0.47 -8.09 13.16
N GLY A 426 -0.01 -7.21 12.29
CA GLY A 426 -1.42 -6.87 12.09
C GLY A 426 -2.03 -7.50 10.84
N ASP A 427 -1.33 -8.43 10.19
CA ASP A 427 -1.69 -8.97 8.88
C ASP A 427 -2.73 -10.11 8.93
N GLY A 428 -3.52 -10.16 10.01
CA GLY A 428 -4.65 -11.06 10.19
C GLY A 428 -4.38 -12.51 9.77
N HIS A 429 -5.18 -13.01 8.82
CA HIS A 429 -5.08 -14.39 8.35
C HIS A 429 -3.77 -14.71 7.59
N TYR A 430 -3.06 -13.70 7.05
CA TYR A 430 -1.76 -13.92 6.43
C TYR A 430 -0.70 -14.24 7.49
N LEU A 431 -0.76 -13.61 8.68
CA LEU A 431 0.11 -13.96 9.80
C LEU A 431 -0.08 -15.44 10.18
N ASP A 432 -1.32 -15.86 10.41
CA ASP A 432 -1.64 -17.26 10.75
C ASP A 432 -1.14 -18.22 9.65
N ASN A 433 -1.30 -17.86 8.37
CA ASN A 433 -0.87 -18.69 7.24
C ASN A 433 0.66 -18.81 7.16
N ASN A 434 1.40 -17.72 7.37
CA ASN A 434 2.86 -17.71 7.37
C ASN A 434 3.45 -18.48 8.56
N GLU A 435 2.88 -18.35 9.76
CA GLU A 435 3.30 -19.12 10.94
C GLU A 435 3.11 -20.64 10.73
N GLN A 436 1.97 -21.02 10.15
CA GLN A 436 1.68 -22.42 9.83
C GLN A 436 2.65 -22.98 8.79
N PHE A 437 2.92 -22.22 7.72
CA PHE A 437 3.83 -22.65 6.67
C PHE A 437 5.28 -22.73 7.16
N ALA A 438 5.76 -21.75 7.93
CA ALA A 438 7.09 -21.80 8.56
C ALA A 438 7.24 -23.01 9.49
N THR A 439 6.19 -23.36 10.23
CA THR A 439 6.14 -24.57 11.07
C THR A 439 6.22 -25.85 10.23
N GLU A 440 5.49 -25.90 9.12
CA GLU A 440 5.51 -27.05 8.21
C GLU A 440 6.88 -27.23 7.55
N LEU A 441 7.53 -26.17 7.07
CA LEU A 441 8.89 -26.24 6.52
C LEU A 441 9.89 -26.81 7.52
N ARG A 442 9.84 -26.34 8.78
CA ARG A 442 10.67 -26.89 9.87
C ARG A 442 10.38 -28.37 10.13
N ARG A 443 9.10 -28.76 10.14
CA ARG A 443 8.67 -30.16 10.29
C ARG A 443 9.21 -31.06 9.18
N LEU A 444 9.28 -30.55 7.96
CA LEU A 444 9.83 -31.25 6.80
C LEU A 444 11.36 -31.31 6.78
N GLY A 445 12.05 -30.64 7.72
CA GLY A 445 13.52 -30.56 7.77
C GLY A 445 14.11 -29.58 6.75
N TRP A 446 13.41 -28.48 6.48
CA TRP A 446 13.96 -27.37 5.71
C TRP A 446 14.83 -26.51 6.63
N ASN A 447 16.16 -26.66 6.53
CA ASN A 447 17.09 -26.11 7.53
C ASN A 447 17.32 -24.60 7.38
N ASP A 448 17.30 -24.09 6.14
CA ASP A 448 17.60 -22.68 5.85
C ASP A 448 16.30 -21.87 5.68
N VAL A 449 15.53 -21.75 6.77
CA VAL A 449 14.30 -20.93 6.80
C VAL A 449 14.45 -19.79 7.79
N SER A 450 14.38 -18.56 7.29
CA SER A 450 14.21 -17.36 8.11
C SER A 450 12.73 -17.01 8.19
N PHE A 451 12.22 -16.76 9.40
CA PHE A 451 10.83 -16.33 9.61
C PHE A 451 10.80 -15.10 10.52
N ASP A 452 10.31 -14.00 9.98
CA ASP A 452 10.26 -12.69 10.63
C ASP A 452 8.82 -12.19 10.74
N VAL A 453 8.47 -11.68 11.94
CA VAL A 453 7.23 -10.94 12.16
C VAL A 453 7.57 -9.48 12.44
N VAL A 454 7.14 -8.58 11.57
CA VAL A 454 7.47 -7.14 11.61
C VAL A 454 6.26 -6.27 11.96
N PRO A 455 6.44 -5.07 12.53
CA PRO A 455 5.32 -4.16 12.76
C PRO A 455 4.64 -3.72 11.45
N GLY A 456 3.31 -3.78 11.41
CA GLY A 456 2.49 -3.40 10.24
C GLY A 456 1.38 -4.41 9.96
N GLY A 457 0.44 -4.09 9.07
CA GLY A 457 -0.51 -5.04 8.49
C GLY A 457 -0.15 -5.37 7.04
N HIS A 458 -1.16 -5.69 6.21
CA HIS A 458 -0.98 -6.06 4.80
C HIS A 458 -0.60 -4.86 3.93
N GLY A 459 0.62 -4.35 4.06
CA GLY A 459 1.02 -3.14 3.37
C GLY A 459 2.47 -2.72 3.54
N TRP A 460 2.82 -1.59 2.95
CA TRP A 460 4.19 -1.07 2.85
C TRP A 460 4.90 -0.82 4.19
N ALA A 461 4.16 -0.69 5.29
CA ALA A 461 4.77 -0.62 6.61
C ALA A 461 5.53 -1.92 6.95
N ALA A 462 4.94 -3.07 6.62
CA ALA A 462 5.55 -4.39 6.81
C ALA A 462 6.49 -4.73 5.63
N TRP A 463 6.01 -4.62 4.39
CA TRP A 463 6.75 -5.08 3.20
C TRP A 463 8.13 -4.42 3.04
N ARG A 464 8.30 -3.16 3.45
CA ARG A 464 9.63 -2.50 3.41
C ARG A 464 10.60 -3.07 4.44
N LEU A 465 10.10 -3.42 5.63
CA LEU A 465 10.93 -4.04 6.67
C LEU A 465 11.30 -5.46 6.26
N GLU A 466 10.33 -6.22 5.78
CA GLU A 466 10.54 -7.59 5.29
C GLU A 466 11.54 -7.62 4.14
N MET A 467 11.41 -6.72 3.16
CA MET A 467 12.35 -6.58 2.06
C MET A 467 13.77 -6.27 2.54
N VAL A 468 13.94 -5.31 3.46
CA VAL A 468 15.27 -4.95 3.97
C VAL A 468 15.87 -6.10 4.77
N ASN A 469 15.12 -6.71 5.68
CA ASN A 469 15.57 -7.86 6.47
C ASN A 469 15.94 -9.05 5.57
N SER A 470 15.14 -9.34 4.55
CA SER A 470 15.44 -10.45 3.63
C SER A 470 16.67 -10.18 2.78
N LEU A 471 16.90 -8.93 2.37
CA LEU A 471 18.08 -8.54 1.61
C LEU A 471 19.34 -8.54 2.50
N GLU A 472 19.23 -8.11 3.76
CA GLU A 472 20.31 -8.25 4.74
C GLU A 472 20.69 -9.72 4.92
N TRP A 473 19.70 -10.62 5.05
CA TRP A 473 19.95 -12.05 5.11
C TRP A 473 20.57 -12.59 3.80
N LEU A 474 20.06 -12.16 2.64
CA LEU A 474 20.63 -12.51 1.34
C LEU A 474 22.11 -12.12 1.23
N GLY A 475 22.48 -10.94 1.74
CA GLY A 475 23.87 -10.48 1.76
C GLY A 475 24.80 -11.39 2.56
N THR A 476 24.28 -12.13 3.55
CA THR A 476 25.06 -13.16 4.27
C THR A 476 25.26 -14.43 3.45
N LEU A 477 24.35 -14.73 2.52
CA LEU A 477 24.40 -15.89 1.63
C LEU A 477 25.25 -15.61 0.39
N TRP A 478 25.20 -14.38 -0.13
CA TRP A 478 25.98 -13.90 -1.27
C TRP A 478 26.91 -12.75 -0.83
N PRO A 479 28.00 -13.05 -0.11
CA PRO A 479 28.84 -12.01 0.46
C PRO A 479 29.45 -11.13 -0.64
N ALA A 480 29.47 -9.81 -0.40
CA ALA A 480 30.19 -8.88 -1.26
C ALA A 480 31.68 -9.25 -1.30
N PRO A 481 32.37 -9.12 -2.46
CA PRO A 481 33.80 -9.36 -2.54
C PRO A 481 34.56 -8.51 -1.51
N ALA A 482 35.46 -9.13 -0.75
CA ALA A 482 36.37 -8.40 0.12
C ALA A 482 37.26 -7.48 -0.75
N GLU A 483 37.44 -6.22 -0.37
CA GLU A 483 38.40 -5.36 -1.05
C GLU A 483 39.79 -6.00 -0.98
N HIS A 484 40.46 -6.13 -2.13
CA HIS A 484 41.91 -6.15 -2.12
C HIS A 484 42.37 -4.86 -1.40
N PRO A 485 43.28 -4.93 -0.42
CA PRO A 485 43.76 -3.74 0.26
C PRO A 485 44.27 -2.78 -0.81
N THR A 486 43.58 -1.64 -0.94
CA THR A 486 44.03 -0.53 -1.78
C THR A 486 45.48 -0.28 -1.41
N ALA A 487 46.39 -0.44 -2.37
CA ALA A 487 47.78 -0.05 -2.19
C ALA A 487 47.77 1.36 -1.56
N GLY A 488 48.40 1.48 -0.40
CA GLY A 488 48.49 2.76 0.31
C GLY A 488 49.06 3.84 -0.61
N PRO A 489 48.85 5.12 -0.26
CA PRO A 489 49.42 6.22 -1.05
C PRO A 489 50.92 5.98 -1.22
N PRO A 490 51.51 6.37 -2.38
CA PRO A 490 52.94 6.23 -2.60
C PRO A 490 53.67 6.85 -1.42
N ILE A 491 54.53 6.08 -0.76
CA ILE A 491 55.49 6.63 0.19
C ILE A 491 56.41 7.51 -0.66
N ASP A 492 56.25 8.83 -0.54
CA ASP A 492 57.24 9.78 -1.03
C ASP A 492 58.58 9.42 -0.36
N GLN A 493 59.47 8.82 -1.13
CA GLN A 493 60.87 8.70 -0.75
C GLN A 493 61.46 10.10 -0.77
N VAL A 494 61.57 10.69 0.42
CA VAL A 494 62.45 11.83 0.66
C VAL A 494 63.88 11.33 0.45
N ASN A 495 64.51 11.80 -0.63
CA ASN A 495 65.97 11.89 -0.75
C ASN A 495 66.41 13.28 -0.30
#